data_AF-A0A7V9UHC3-F1
#
_entry.id   AF-A0A7V9UHC3-F1
#
_cell.length_a   1.000
_cell.length_b   1.000
_cell.length_c   1.000
_cell.angle_alpha   90.00
_cell.angle_beta   90.00
_cell.angle_gamma   90.00
#
_symmetry.space_group_name_H-M   'P 1'
#
loop_
_entity.id
_entity.type
_entity.pdbx_description
1 polymer ?
#
loop_
_entity_poly.entity_id
_entity_poly.type
_entity_poly.pdbx_seq_one_letter_code
_entity_poly.pdbx_strand_id
1 'polypeptide(L)'
;MNLAKSFGLYYGRRYYDSEIGKWTTPDPLGFKDGRNTYCFVRNRPMVYIDSEGKFFAEIYQDFGRRYEYMAHIYSRYKYREHGQSIFSSNQPTNVSAEYSIGNPHQDKFKITFINGILNDKVGAGASAKLVSDIAGGREVIYIHNASFGELDLVECCLNLCGIQTPPSIQLANTWTRILQDPEMRILHPAHSQGMLHTKLALRQMDSEMKKRITVIGIAPAGILNEDECGSAIHYVSETDFVPWFDQYWSSNENFAPIITLTPKPGAGCVDHCFASPTYTEPLETEINKFITANGCSR
;
A
#
# COMPACT_ATOMS: atom_id res chain seq x y z
N MET A 1 -12.09 28.51 -52.99
CA MET A 1 -12.99 27.76 -52.09
C MET A 1 -12.09 26.96 -51.15
N ASN A 2 -11.97 27.38 -49.90
CA ASN A 2 -11.10 26.75 -48.90
C ASN A 2 -11.67 25.40 -48.47
N LEU A 3 -11.00 24.30 -48.80
CA LEU A 3 -11.20 23.01 -48.13
C LEU A 3 -10.02 22.82 -47.19
N ALA A 4 -10.17 23.31 -45.96
CA ALA A 4 -9.32 22.86 -44.87
C ALA A 4 -9.60 21.36 -44.68
N LYS A 5 -8.65 20.51 -45.10
CA LYS A 5 -8.65 19.09 -44.75
C LYS A 5 -8.64 19.00 -43.22
N SER A 6 -9.73 18.52 -42.64
CA SER A 6 -9.80 18.20 -41.22
C SER A 6 -8.79 17.08 -40.97
N PHE A 7 -7.73 17.38 -40.22
CA PHE A 7 -6.83 16.34 -39.75
C PHE A 7 -7.60 15.53 -38.70
N GLY A 8 -7.76 14.22 -38.91
CA GLY A 8 -8.37 13.33 -37.91
C GLY A 8 -7.74 13.56 -36.54
N LEU A 9 -8.56 13.54 -35.49
CA LEU A 9 -8.11 13.74 -34.12
C LEU A 9 -7.17 12.59 -33.75
N TYR A 10 -5.91 12.94 -33.47
CA TYR A 10 -4.88 12.00 -33.09
C TYR A 10 -4.93 11.76 -31.58
N TYR A 11 -5.31 10.54 -31.19
CA TYR A 11 -5.29 10.06 -29.81
C TYR A 11 -4.16 9.04 -29.64
N GLY A 12 -2.96 9.54 -29.37
CA GLY A 12 -1.78 8.74 -29.00
C GLY A 12 -1.19 7.88 -30.10
N ARG A 13 -1.94 6.89 -30.60
CA ARG A 13 -1.62 5.99 -31.73
C ARG A 13 -2.81 5.66 -32.62
N ARG A 14 -3.99 6.23 -32.33
CA ARG A 14 -5.22 6.02 -33.11
C ARG A 14 -5.71 7.32 -33.70
N TYR A 15 -6.29 7.25 -34.90
CA TYR A 15 -6.93 8.36 -35.58
C TYR A 15 -8.45 8.24 -35.48
N TYR A 16 -9.08 9.30 -35.02
CA TYR A 16 -10.53 9.46 -35.03
C TYR A 16 -10.93 10.43 -36.14
N ASP A 17 -11.80 9.98 -37.03
CA ASP A 17 -12.42 10.82 -38.04
C ASP A 17 -13.74 11.35 -37.48
N SER A 18 -13.76 12.64 -37.19
CA SER A 18 -14.91 13.34 -36.62
C SER A 18 -16.07 13.52 -37.61
N GLU A 19 -15.83 13.48 -38.92
CA GLU A 19 -16.88 13.66 -39.94
C GLU A 19 -17.76 12.40 -40.04
N ILE A 20 -17.14 11.22 -39.96
CA ILE A 20 -17.85 9.93 -40.01
C ILE A 20 -18.12 9.34 -38.63
N GLY A 21 -17.54 9.93 -37.57
CA GLY A 21 -17.71 9.52 -36.18
C GLY A 21 -17.05 8.17 -35.84
N LYS A 22 -15.95 7.80 -36.50
CA LYS A 22 -15.32 6.47 -36.37
C LYS A 22 -13.81 6.54 -36.19
N TRP A 23 -13.28 5.50 -35.53
CA TRP A 23 -11.85 5.23 -35.49
C TRP A 23 -11.41 4.64 -36.83
N THR A 24 -10.42 5.25 -37.47
CA THR A 24 -9.93 4.83 -38.80
C THR A 24 -8.72 3.89 -38.72
N THR A 25 -8.07 3.84 -37.57
CA THR A 25 -7.00 2.88 -37.26
C THR A 25 -7.46 1.80 -36.28
N PRO A 26 -7.11 0.53 -36.55
CA PRO A 26 -7.40 -0.57 -35.64
C PRO A 26 -6.61 -0.43 -34.33
N ASP A 27 -7.11 -1.05 -33.27
CA ASP A 27 -6.49 -1.13 -31.97
C ASP A 27 -5.11 -1.82 -32.08
N PRO A 28 -4.01 -1.18 -31.62
CA PRO A 28 -2.69 -1.78 -31.62
C PRO A 28 -2.59 -3.10 -30.84
N LEU A 29 -3.50 -3.36 -29.90
CA LEU A 29 -3.61 -4.62 -29.15
C LEU A 29 -4.31 -5.74 -29.93
N GLY A 30 -4.86 -5.44 -31.10
CA GLY A 30 -5.60 -6.39 -31.93
C GLY A 30 -6.78 -6.99 -31.16
N PHE A 31 -6.94 -8.31 -31.25
CA PHE A 31 -8.08 -9.01 -30.63
C PHE A 31 -8.00 -9.15 -29.10
N LYS A 32 -6.93 -8.68 -28.45
CA LYS A 32 -6.78 -8.77 -26.99
C LYS A 32 -7.82 -7.93 -26.24
N ASP A 33 -8.22 -6.78 -26.78
CA ASP A 33 -9.24 -5.92 -26.14
C ASP A 33 -10.69 -6.24 -26.58
N GLY A 34 -10.85 -7.14 -27.55
CA GLY A 34 -12.16 -7.60 -28.00
C GLY A 34 -12.17 -7.96 -29.48
N ARG A 35 -13.27 -8.55 -29.92
CA ARG A 35 -13.43 -8.99 -31.33
C ARG A 35 -13.51 -7.81 -32.31
N ASN A 36 -13.87 -6.62 -31.83
CA ASN A 36 -13.95 -5.42 -32.65
C ASN A 36 -12.73 -4.51 -32.37
N THR A 37 -11.73 -4.60 -33.24
CA THR A 37 -10.50 -3.80 -33.17
C THR A 37 -10.72 -2.32 -33.47
N TYR A 38 -11.92 -1.90 -33.87
CA TYR A 38 -12.26 -0.49 -34.07
C TYR A 38 -13.10 0.09 -32.93
N CYS A 39 -13.42 -0.73 -31.92
CA CYS A 39 -14.05 -0.23 -30.71
C CYS A 39 -13.04 0.60 -29.90
N PHE A 40 -13.47 1.74 -29.39
CA PHE A 40 -12.68 2.55 -28.46
C PHE A 40 -13.32 2.42 -27.09
N VAL A 41 -12.51 2.17 -26.07
CA VAL A 41 -12.93 2.08 -24.67
C VAL A 41 -14.15 1.20 -24.42
N ARG A 42 -14.33 0.13 -25.22
CA ARG A 42 -15.51 -0.76 -25.20
C ARG A 42 -16.85 0.00 -25.24
N ASN A 43 -16.88 1.16 -25.89
CA ASN A 43 -18.03 2.07 -25.95
C ASN A 43 -18.50 2.61 -24.59
N ARG A 44 -17.61 2.69 -23.59
CA ARG A 44 -17.89 3.19 -22.23
C ARG A 44 -16.91 4.31 -21.83
N PRO A 45 -16.91 5.47 -22.53
CA PRO A 45 -15.95 6.56 -22.30
C PRO A 45 -16.10 7.27 -20.96
N MET A 46 -17.24 7.11 -20.28
CA MET A 46 -17.43 7.60 -18.91
C MET A 46 -16.75 6.73 -17.86
N VAL A 47 -16.34 5.52 -18.23
CA VAL A 47 -15.75 4.50 -17.34
C VAL A 47 -14.28 4.26 -17.68
N TYR A 48 -13.85 4.54 -18.91
CA TYR A 48 -12.52 4.23 -19.41
C TYR A 48 -11.95 5.43 -20.20
N ILE A 49 -10.69 5.76 -19.94
CA ILE A 49 -9.93 6.80 -20.64
C ILE A 49 -8.72 6.13 -21.30
N ASP A 50 -8.52 6.37 -22.60
CA ASP A 50 -7.43 5.80 -23.40
C ASP A 50 -6.58 6.95 -24.00
N SER A 51 -5.70 7.50 -23.17
CA SER A 51 -4.85 8.66 -23.48
C SER A 51 -3.79 8.37 -24.55
N GLU A 52 -3.37 7.10 -24.71
CA GLU A 52 -2.29 6.69 -25.63
C GLU A 52 -2.62 5.55 -26.62
N GLY A 53 -3.83 4.97 -26.58
CA GLY A 53 -4.23 3.89 -27.50
C GLY A 53 -3.68 2.51 -27.17
N LYS A 54 -3.39 2.20 -25.89
CA LYS A 54 -2.58 1.02 -25.49
C LYS A 54 -3.09 0.19 -24.30
N PHE A 55 -3.96 0.75 -23.46
CA PHE A 55 -4.49 0.20 -22.19
C PHE A 55 -3.48 -0.30 -21.12
N PHE A 56 -3.88 -0.07 -19.84
CA PHE A 56 -3.61 -0.82 -18.58
C PHE A 56 -2.76 -0.22 -17.44
N ALA A 57 -2.22 1.00 -17.49
CA ALA A 57 -1.52 1.60 -16.33
C ALA A 57 -2.33 2.67 -15.56
N GLU A 58 -2.88 3.68 -16.25
CA GLU A 58 -3.53 4.83 -15.58
C GLU A 58 -4.91 4.50 -14.97
N ILE A 59 -5.71 3.63 -15.61
CA ILE A 59 -7.05 3.26 -15.12
C ILE A 59 -6.98 2.51 -13.79
N TYR A 60 -5.99 1.63 -13.62
CA TYR A 60 -5.84 0.86 -12.39
C TYR A 60 -5.34 1.72 -11.24
N GLN A 61 -4.43 2.66 -11.51
CA GLN A 61 -4.00 3.62 -10.49
C GLN A 61 -5.13 4.60 -10.14
N ASP A 62 -5.97 5.03 -11.09
CA ASP A 62 -7.13 5.85 -10.78
C ASP A 62 -8.21 5.09 -10.00
N PHE A 63 -8.44 3.82 -10.37
CA PHE A 63 -9.29 2.91 -9.61
C PHE A 63 -8.76 2.71 -8.20
N GLY A 64 -7.45 2.46 -8.05
CA GLY A 64 -6.77 2.30 -6.77
C GLY A 64 -6.89 3.55 -5.90
N ARG A 65 -6.69 4.76 -6.45
CA ARG A 65 -6.92 6.04 -5.75
C ARG A 65 -8.36 6.20 -5.25
N ARG A 66 -9.34 5.62 -5.95
CA ARG A 66 -10.77 5.68 -5.59
C ARG A 66 -11.24 4.43 -4.83
N TYR A 67 -10.34 3.49 -4.52
CA TYR A 67 -10.69 2.20 -3.93
C TYR A 67 -11.50 2.36 -2.65
N GLU A 68 -11.02 3.15 -1.67
CA GLU A 68 -11.73 3.35 -0.40
C GLU A 68 -13.11 3.97 -0.58
N TYR A 69 -13.26 4.92 -1.50
CA TYR A 69 -14.56 5.52 -1.82
C TYR A 69 -15.54 4.47 -2.36
N MET A 70 -15.07 3.60 -3.25
CA MET A 70 -15.87 2.48 -3.79
C MET A 70 -16.19 1.45 -2.70
N ALA A 71 -15.20 1.08 -1.89
CA ALA A 71 -15.37 0.14 -0.79
C ALA A 71 -16.39 0.67 0.23
N HIS A 72 -16.35 1.96 0.55
CA HIS A 72 -17.34 2.62 1.39
C HIS A 72 -18.77 2.49 0.87
N ILE A 73 -18.99 2.76 -0.42
CA ILE A 73 -20.31 2.66 -1.04
C ILE A 73 -20.81 1.22 -0.96
N TYR A 74 -19.94 0.26 -1.28
CA TYR A 74 -20.28 -1.15 -1.25
C TYR A 74 -20.61 -1.65 0.16
N SER A 75 -19.79 -1.32 1.16
CA SER A 75 -20.01 -1.72 2.55
C SER A 75 -21.32 -1.13 3.10
N ARG A 76 -21.65 0.12 2.75
CA ARG A 76 -22.95 0.72 3.11
C ARG A 76 -24.13 0.02 2.44
N TYR A 77 -24.00 -0.38 1.18
CA TYR A 77 -25.02 -1.17 0.48
C TYR A 77 -25.23 -2.53 1.15
N LYS A 78 -24.16 -3.30 1.41
CA LYS A 78 -24.24 -4.59 2.12
C LYS A 78 -24.90 -4.46 3.50
N TYR A 79 -24.54 -3.45 4.27
CA TYR A 79 -25.12 -3.21 5.59
C TYR A 79 -26.63 -2.95 5.52
N ARG A 80 -27.08 -2.11 4.58
CA ARG A 80 -28.50 -1.78 4.40
C ARG A 80 -29.34 -2.98 3.98
N GLU A 81 -28.83 -3.80 3.07
CA GLU A 81 -29.58 -4.92 2.49
C GLU A 81 -29.56 -6.17 3.37
N HIS A 82 -28.46 -6.45 4.08
CA HIS A 82 -28.25 -7.74 4.74
C HIS A 82 -28.03 -7.63 6.26
N GLY A 83 -27.97 -6.43 6.84
CA GLY A 83 -27.70 -6.23 8.27
C GLY A 83 -26.34 -6.75 8.74
N GLN A 84 -25.46 -7.13 7.81
CA GLN A 84 -24.15 -7.70 8.11
C GLN A 84 -23.13 -6.58 8.27
N SER A 85 -22.66 -6.41 9.50
CA SER A 85 -21.45 -5.65 9.84
C SER A 85 -20.35 -6.64 10.13
N ILE A 86 -19.37 -6.79 9.22
CA ILE A 86 -18.16 -7.55 9.54
C ILE A 86 -17.19 -6.63 10.33
N PHE A 87 -17.15 -5.33 10.01
CA PHE A 87 -16.41 -4.28 10.75
C PHE A 87 -17.08 -2.89 10.64
N SER A 88 -18.41 -2.81 10.59
CA SER A 88 -19.07 -1.51 10.76
C SER A 88 -19.03 -1.13 12.23
N SER A 89 -17.97 -0.44 12.64
CA SER A 89 -18.28 0.69 13.51
C SER A 89 -19.33 1.51 12.74
N ASN A 90 -20.40 1.94 13.39
CA ASN A 90 -21.44 2.81 12.82
C ASN A 90 -20.89 4.19 12.37
N GLN A 91 -19.59 4.28 12.08
CA GLN A 91 -18.87 5.49 11.77
C GLN A 91 -19.09 5.83 10.29
N PRO A 92 -19.62 7.01 9.99
CA PRO A 92 -19.94 7.44 8.63
C PRO A 92 -18.75 7.43 7.64
N THR A 93 -17.50 7.32 8.10
CA THR A 93 -16.30 7.42 7.25
C THR A 93 -15.13 6.60 7.82
N ASN A 94 -15.11 5.27 7.64
CA ASN A 94 -13.92 4.44 7.89
C ASN A 94 -12.85 4.60 6.79
N VAL A 95 -12.19 5.76 6.72
CA VAL A 95 -11.15 6.06 5.73
C VAL A 95 -9.76 5.89 6.32
N SER A 96 -8.79 5.50 5.49
CA SER A 96 -7.39 5.50 5.91
C SER A 96 -6.92 6.92 6.15
N ALA A 97 -6.13 7.10 7.21
CA ALA A 97 -5.67 8.42 7.62
C ALA A 97 -4.36 8.34 8.42
N GLU A 98 -3.57 9.41 8.34
CA GLU A 98 -2.42 9.64 9.22
C GLU A 98 -2.89 10.05 10.63
N TYR A 99 -2.24 9.48 11.63
CA TYR A 99 -2.41 9.81 13.04
C TYR A 99 -1.04 9.80 13.74
N SER A 100 -0.98 10.31 14.96
CA SER A 100 0.20 10.19 15.81
C SER A 100 -0.16 9.76 17.22
N ILE A 101 0.78 9.09 17.88
CA ILE A 101 0.68 8.66 19.28
C ILE A 101 2.05 8.69 19.95
N GLY A 102 2.09 8.92 21.26
CA GLY A 102 3.34 9.07 22.01
C GLY A 102 3.78 10.54 22.13
N ASN A 103 5.03 10.75 22.53
CA ASN A 103 5.56 12.08 22.83
C ASN A 103 6.49 12.59 21.73
N PRO A 104 6.31 13.84 21.26
CA PRO A 104 7.26 14.48 20.35
C PRO A 104 8.70 14.41 20.88
N HIS A 105 9.64 14.20 19.97
CA HIS A 105 11.06 14.09 20.29
C HIS A 105 11.92 14.80 19.23
N GLN A 106 13.17 15.11 19.60
CA GLN A 106 14.09 15.94 18.81
C GLN A 106 15.16 15.17 18.04
N ASP A 107 15.10 13.83 18.04
CA ASP A 107 16.09 13.02 17.32
C ASP A 107 16.05 13.26 15.82
N LYS A 108 17.16 12.95 15.16
CA LYS A 108 17.29 13.00 13.69
C LYS A 108 16.65 11.80 12.99
N PHE A 109 15.60 11.27 13.60
CA PHE A 109 14.75 10.26 12.99
C PHE A 109 13.30 10.42 13.43
N LYS A 110 12.39 9.84 12.64
CA LYS A 110 10.99 9.64 13.02
C LYS A 110 10.63 8.15 12.98
N ILE A 111 9.70 7.76 13.84
CA ILE A 111 9.12 6.42 13.81
C ILE A 111 7.80 6.51 13.09
N THR A 112 7.61 5.67 12.08
CA THR A 112 6.34 5.56 11.36
C THR A 112 5.79 4.15 11.45
N PHE A 113 4.49 3.95 11.30
CA PHE A 113 3.87 2.62 11.36
C PHE A 113 2.69 2.51 10.38
N ILE A 114 2.40 1.29 9.92
CA ILE A 114 1.18 0.99 9.16
C ILE A 114 0.65 -0.40 9.53
N ASN A 115 -0.64 -0.48 9.83
CA ASN A 115 -1.31 -1.75 10.17
C ASN A 115 -1.71 -2.57 8.93
N GLY A 116 -1.98 -3.86 9.17
CA GLY A 116 -2.60 -4.75 8.20
C GLY A 116 -4.12 -4.62 8.14
N ILE A 117 -4.75 -5.57 7.44
CA ILE A 117 -6.21 -5.68 7.28
C ILE A 117 -6.92 -6.07 8.58
N LEU A 118 -8.25 -6.02 8.58
CA LEU A 118 -9.12 -6.40 9.68
C LEU A 118 -8.82 -5.67 11.00
N ASN A 119 -8.38 -4.41 10.91
CA ASN A 119 -8.16 -3.53 12.03
C ASN A 119 -9.13 -2.34 11.96
N ASP A 120 -9.68 -1.96 13.10
CA ASP A 120 -10.28 -0.63 13.26
C ASP A 120 -9.23 0.39 13.71
N LYS A 121 -9.64 1.66 13.79
CA LYS A 121 -8.76 2.75 14.22
C LYS A 121 -8.18 2.52 15.62
N VAL A 122 -8.93 1.87 16.52
CA VAL A 122 -8.50 1.60 17.89
C VAL A 122 -7.42 0.52 17.92
N GLY A 123 -7.61 -0.58 17.18
CA GLY A 123 -6.62 -1.66 17.03
C GLY A 123 -5.34 -1.19 16.35
N ALA A 124 -5.45 -0.38 15.30
CA ALA A 124 -4.30 0.26 14.66
C ALA A 124 -3.55 1.17 15.64
N GLY A 125 -4.28 1.99 16.41
CA GLY A 125 -3.71 2.84 17.45
C GLY A 125 -3.04 2.06 18.58
N ALA A 126 -3.60 0.91 18.99
CA ALA A 126 -2.99 0.04 19.99
C ALA A 126 -1.66 -0.56 19.50
N SER A 127 -1.59 -0.96 18.23
CA SER A 127 -0.34 -1.44 17.61
C SER A 127 0.71 -0.33 17.52
N ALA A 128 0.32 0.89 17.12
CA ALA A 128 1.22 2.05 17.12
C ALA A 128 1.68 2.43 18.54
N LYS A 129 0.80 2.29 19.54
CA LYS A 129 1.13 2.51 20.95
C LYS A 129 2.17 1.50 21.45
N LEU A 130 2.04 0.23 21.08
CA LEU A 130 3.04 -0.80 21.40
C LEU A 130 4.42 -0.40 20.85
N VAL A 131 4.49 0.04 19.59
CA VAL A 131 5.73 0.54 18.98
C VAL A 131 6.27 1.76 19.75
N SER A 132 5.41 2.71 20.13
CA SER A 132 5.79 3.88 20.92
C SER A 132 6.37 3.49 22.28
N ASP A 133 5.76 2.52 22.97
CA ASP A 133 6.18 2.05 24.28
C ASP A 133 7.56 1.37 24.22
N ILE A 134 7.77 0.51 23.24
CA ILE A 134 9.09 -0.10 22.96
C ILE A 134 10.14 0.99 22.68
N ALA A 135 9.75 2.04 21.94
CA ALA A 135 10.62 3.15 21.62
C ALA A 135 10.83 4.16 22.77
N GLY A 136 10.44 3.82 24.00
CA GLY A 136 10.59 4.70 25.17
C GLY A 136 9.60 5.86 25.20
N GLY A 137 8.40 5.66 24.66
CA GLY A 137 7.31 6.64 24.61
C GLY A 137 7.46 7.71 23.51
N ARG A 138 8.36 7.49 22.53
CA ARG A 138 8.56 8.40 21.39
C ARG A 138 7.35 8.39 20.46
N GLU A 139 7.13 9.53 19.82
CA GLU A 139 6.09 9.71 18.81
C GLU A 139 6.22 8.67 17.68
N VAL A 140 5.11 8.02 17.39
CA VAL A 140 4.90 7.17 16.21
C VAL A 140 3.85 7.83 15.33
N ILE A 141 4.23 8.18 14.11
CA ILE A 141 3.32 8.69 13.08
C ILE A 141 2.81 7.50 12.29
N TYR A 142 1.54 7.14 12.40
CA TYR A 142 1.01 5.93 11.79
C TYR A 142 -0.08 6.21 10.77
N ILE A 143 -0.08 5.42 9.70
CA ILE A 143 -1.18 5.35 8.76
C ILE A 143 -2.12 4.25 9.27
N HIS A 144 -3.33 4.65 9.66
CA HIS A 144 -4.42 3.70 9.84
C HIS A 144 -4.86 3.23 8.45
N ASN A 145 -4.60 1.97 8.12
CA ASN A 145 -5.16 1.30 6.96
C ASN A 145 -6.58 0.81 7.29
N ALA A 146 -7.58 1.47 6.73
CA ALA A 146 -8.98 1.22 7.04
C ALA A 146 -9.45 -0.10 6.43
N SER A 147 -10.09 -0.93 7.26
CA SER A 147 -10.60 -2.23 6.83
C SER A 147 -12.06 -2.19 6.38
N PHE A 148 -12.34 -2.90 5.30
CA PHE A 148 -13.65 -3.05 4.65
C PHE A 148 -14.12 -4.51 4.65
N GLY A 149 -13.47 -5.39 5.43
CA GLY A 149 -13.84 -6.80 5.58
C GLY A 149 -13.34 -7.62 4.40
N GLU A 150 -14.22 -8.36 3.73
CA GLU A 150 -13.83 -9.21 2.58
C GLU A 150 -13.17 -8.44 1.44
N LEU A 151 -13.48 -7.14 1.29
CA LEU A 151 -12.87 -6.28 0.28
C LEU A 151 -11.37 -6.09 0.50
N ASP A 152 -10.88 -6.27 1.73
CA ASP A 152 -9.47 -6.12 2.08
C ASP A 152 -8.59 -7.09 1.25
N LEU A 153 -9.09 -8.30 0.96
CA LEU A 153 -8.40 -9.25 0.08
C LEU A 153 -8.34 -8.77 -1.37
N VAL A 154 -9.36 -8.03 -1.83
CA VAL A 154 -9.34 -7.40 -3.16
C VAL A 154 -8.25 -6.33 -3.19
N GLU A 155 -8.14 -5.52 -2.14
CA GLU A 155 -7.08 -4.52 -2.03
C GLU A 155 -5.69 -5.16 -2.03
N CYS A 156 -5.47 -6.22 -1.25
CA CYS A 156 -4.22 -6.99 -1.26
C CYS A 156 -3.86 -7.45 -2.68
N CYS A 157 -4.82 -7.99 -3.45
CA CYS A 157 -4.60 -8.41 -4.83
C CYS A 157 -4.24 -7.24 -5.75
N LEU A 158 -4.87 -6.08 -5.59
CA LEU A 158 -4.49 -4.86 -6.31
C LEU A 158 -3.06 -4.46 -5.97
N ASN A 159 -2.70 -4.49 -4.69
CA ASN A 159 -1.38 -4.10 -4.24
C ASN A 159 -0.27 -5.05 -4.73
N LEU A 160 -0.52 -6.37 -4.73
CA LEU A 160 0.36 -7.37 -5.33
C LEU A 160 0.55 -7.12 -6.84
N CYS A 161 -0.48 -6.66 -7.53
CA CYS A 161 -0.42 -6.22 -8.93
C CYS A 161 0.28 -4.86 -9.14
N GLY A 162 0.83 -4.23 -8.10
CA GLY A 162 1.51 -2.93 -8.21
C GLY A 162 0.58 -1.71 -8.17
N ILE A 163 -0.70 -1.90 -7.84
CA ILE A 163 -1.70 -0.83 -7.83
C ILE A 163 -1.73 -0.17 -6.47
N GLN A 164 -1.56 1.15 -6.46
CA GLN A 164 -1.58 1.95 -5.23
C GLN A 164 -3.00 2.24 -4.80
N THR A 165 -3.18 2.25 -3.50
CA THR A 165 -4.42 2.63 -2.82
C THR A 165 -4.12 3.70 -1.77
N PRO A 166 -5.14 4.39 -1.23
CA PRO A 166 -4.94 5.54 -0.35
C PRO A 166 -3.96 5.34 0.81
N PRO A 167 -3.88 4.18 1.52
CA PRO A 167 -2.89 3.98 2.57
C PRO A 167 -1.45 4.13 2.08
N SER A 168 -1.10 3.51 0.95
CA SER A 168 0.25 3.59 0.37
C SER A 168 0.61 4.98 -0.14
N ILE A 169 -0.37 5.73 -0.66
CA ILE A 169 -0.19 7.11 -1.12
C ILE A 169 0.05 8.03 0.06
N GLN A 170 -0.75 7.89 1.12
CA GLN A 170 -0.57 8.66 2.34
C GLN A 170 0.78 8.38 2.97
N LEU A 171 1.20 7.12 3.07
CA LEU A 171 2.50 6.73 3.59
C LEU A 171 3.66 7.38 2.81
N ALA A 172 3.61 7.34 1.47
CA ALA A 172 4.62 7.99 0.63
C ALA A 172 4.68 9.52 0.86
N ASN A 173 3.52 10.17 1.00
CA ASN A 173 3.44 11.60 1.29
C ASN A 173 4.01 11.93 2.68
N THR A 174 3.68 11.14 3.70
CA THR A 174 4.23 11.27 5.06
C THR A 174 5.74 11.16 5.06
N TRP A 175 6.29 10.12 4.41
CA TRP A 175 7.73 9.93 4.33
C TRP A 175 8.43 11.03 3.54
N THR A 176 7.87 11.44 2.40
CA THR A 176 8.41 12.54 1.59
C THR A 176 8.50 13.82 2.43
N ARG A 177 7.44 14.15 3.18
CA ARG A 177 7.42 15.30 4.10
C ARG A 177 8.48 15.20 5.19
N ILE A 178 8.64 14.04 5.82
CA ILE A 178 9.66 13.83 6.87
C ILE A 178 11.08 13.96 6.32
N LEU A 179 11.33 13.40 5.13
CA LEU A 179 12.65 13.29 4.53
C LEU A 179 13.06 14.50 3.69
N GLN A 180 12.25 15.57 3.68
CA GLN A 180 12.69 16.87 3.18
C GLN A 180 13.90 17.41 3.95
N ASP A 181 14.01 17.12 5.25
CA ASP A 181 15.25 17.31 5.99
C ASP A 181 16.25 16.19 5.58
N PRO A 182 17.41 16.52 4.99
CA PRO A 182 18.37 15.54 4.49
C PRO A 182 19.02 14.70 5.61
N GLU A 183 19.04 15.19 6.85
CA GLU A 183 19.60 14.48 8.00
C GLU A 183 18.59 13.53 8.64
N MET A 184 17.30 13.68 8.30
CA MET A 184 16.23 12.87 8.90
C MET A 184 16.27 11.44 8.36
N ARG A 185 16.03 10.49 9.26
CA ARG A 185 15.88 9.06 8.95
C ARG A 185 14.51 8.56 9.40
N ILE A 186 14.07 7.41 8.89
CA ILE A 186 12.80 6.81 9.28
C ILE A 186 13.03 5.37 9.73
N LEU A 187 12.48 5.04 10.90
CA LEU A 187 12.22 3.67 11.32
C LEU A 187 10.76 3.33 11.02
N HIS A 188 10.50 2.22 10.34
CA HIS A 188 9.16 1.86 9.89
C HIS A 188 8.83 0.39 10.18
N PRO A 189 8.27 0.07 11.35
CA PRO A 189 7.57 -1.18 11.54
C PRO A 189 6.28 -1.23 10.71
N ALA A 190 6.02 -2.35 10.06
CA ALA A 190 4.81 -2.55 9.25
C ALA A 190 4.31 -3.99 9.39
N HIS A 191 3.00 -4.16 9.35
CA HIS A 191 2.34 -5.44 9.64
C HIS A 191 1.49 -5.93 8.46
N SER A 192 1.59 -7.22 8.10
CA SER A 192 0.69 -7.87 7.14
C SER A 192 0.55 -7.06 5.82
N GLN A 193 -0.67 -6.70 5.37
CA GLN A 193 -0.87 -5.85 4.18
C GLN A 193 -0.16 -4.50 4.27
N GLY A 194 0.08 -3.98 5.48
CA GLY A 194 0.89 -2.79 5.68
C GLY A 194 2.20 -2.85 4.91
N MET A 195 2.82 -4.03 4.80
CA MET A 195 4.05 -4.23 4.02
C MET A 195 3.87 -4.13 2.50
N LEU A 196 2.70 -4.51 1.96
CA LEU A 196 2.38 -4.24 0.56
C LEU A 196 2.29 -2.74 0.30
N HIS A 197 1.65 -2.00 1.20
CA HIS A 197 1.61 -0.53 1.12
C HIS A 197 2.99 0.10 1.27
N THR A 198 3.83 -0.41 2.18
CA THR A 198 5.25 -0.01 2.34
C THR A 198 6.01 -0.16 1.03
N LYS A 199 5.90 -1.32 0.36
CA LYS A 199 6.56 -1.59 -0.93
C LYS A 199 6.09 -0.63 -2.03
N LEU A 200 4.79 -0.36 -2.09
CA LEU A 200 4.22 0.58 -3.07
C LEU A 200 4.55 2.04 -2.77
N ALA A 201 4.67 2.42 -1.51
CA ALA A 201 5.12 3.76 -1.12
C ALA A 201 6.57 3.98 -1.53
N LEU A 202 7.47 3.04 -1.23
CA LEU A 202 8.90 3.11 -1.60
C LEU A 202 9.12 3.26 -3.11
N ARG A 203 8.28 2.61 -3.94
CA ARG A 203 8.35 2.71 -5.42
C ARG A 203 8.09 4.10 -5.97
N GLN A 204 7.44 4.97 -5.20
CA GLN A 204 7.12 6.35 -5.61
C GLN A 204 8.17 7.37 -5.20
N MET A 205 9.10 6.97 -4.32
CA MET A 205 10.03 7.89 -3.69
C MET A 205 11.32 8.04 -4.50
N ASP A 206 11.95 9.21 -4.34
CA ASP A 206 13.32 9.44 -4.78
C ASP A 206 14.29 8.41 -4.20
N SER A 207 15.28 8.02 -5.02
CA SER A 207 16.25 6.98 -4.66
C SER A 207 17.05 7.32 -3.41
N GLU A 208 17.38 8.60 -3.20
CA GLU A 208 18.11 9.07 -2.01
C GLU A 208 17.24 9.09 -0.75
N MET A 209 15.95 9.39 -0.89
CA MET A 209 15.03 9.40 0.25
C MET A 209 14.81 7.99 0.78
N LYS A 210 14.50 7.03 -0.09
CA LYS A 210 14.23 5.65 0.32
C LYS A 210 15.43 4.97 0.99
N LYS A 211 16.66 5.41 0.71
CA LYS A 211 17.89 4.93 1.38
C LYS A 211 18.02 5.35 2.84
N ARG A 212 17.19 6.29 3.31
CA ARG A 212 17.13 6.74 4.72
C ARG A 212 15.99 6.09 5.52
N ILE A 213 15.33 5.08 4.94
CA ILE A 213 14.24 4.33 5.57
C ILE A 213 14.73 2.93 5.96
N THR A 214 14.55 2.59 7.24
CA THR A 214 14.75 1.25 7.80
C THR A 214 13.40 0.62 8.08
N VAL A 215 13.12 -0.52 7.46
CA VAL A 215 11.83 -1.24 7.55
C VAL A 215 11.96 -2.48 8.43
N ILE A 216 10.98 -2.69 9.31
CA ILE A 216 10.80 -3.93 10.07
C ILE A 216 9.44 -4.52 9.67
N GLY A 217 9.44 -5.59 8.87
CA GLY A 217 8.23 -6.29 8.48
C GLY A 217 7.84 -7.35 9.50
N ILE A 218 6.63 -7.29 10.05
CA ILE A 218 6.07 -8.31 10.94
C ILE A 218 4.93 -9.02 10.23
N ALA A 219 4.98 -10.35 10.20
CA ALA A 219 3.97 -11.16 9.53
C ALA A 219 3.62 -10.63 8.11
N PRO A 220 4.63 -10.30 7.27
CA PRO A 220 4.46 -9.47 6.08
C PRO A 220 3.60 -10.14 5.00
N ALA A 221 2.66 -9.40 4.39
CA ALA A 221 2.01 -9.82 3.15
C ALA A 221 2.81 -9.44 1.88
N GLY A 222 3.89 -8.67 2.04
CA GLY A 222 4.82 -8.30 0.97
C GLY A 222 6.25 -8.24 1.49
N ILE A 223 7.20 -8.79 0.75
CA ILE A 223 8.62 -8.85 1.11
C ILE A 223 9.41 -7.85 0.28
N LEU A 224 10.23 -7.04 0.96
CA LEU A 224 11.16 -6.12 0.30
C LEU A 224 12.45 -6.80 -0.13
N ASN A 225 13.04 -6.33 -1.22
CA ASN A 225 14.41 -6.69 -1.61
C ASN A 225 15.44 -5.86 -0.83
N GLU A 226 16.68 -6.35 -0.75
CA GLU A 226 17.77 -5.67 -0.02
C GLU A 226 18.03 -4.23 -0.48
N ASP A 227 17.79 -3.93 -1.76
CA ASP A 227 18.12 -2.66 -2.39
C ASP A 227 16.94 -1.67 -2.49
N GLU A 228 15.73 -2.09 -2.10
CA GLU A 228 14.51 -1.26 -2.24
C GLU A 228 14.48 -0.06 -1.27
N CYS A 229 15.15 -0.14 -0.12
CA CYS A 229 15.26 0.95 0.85
C CYS A 229 16.67 1.01 1.49
N GLY A 230 16.80 1.68 2.65
CA GLY A 230 18.06 1.75 3.39
C GLY A 230 18.43 0.42 4.02
N SER A 231 17.47 -0.23 4.67
CA SER A 231 17.58 -1.60 5.17
C SER A 231 16.20 -2.16 5.46
N ALA A 232 15.99 -3.46 5.22
CA ALA A 232 14.77 -4.16 5.58
C ALA A 232 15.07 -5.48 6.28
N ILE A 233 14.21 -5.87 7.20
CA ILE A 233 14.22 -7.19 7.84
C ILE A 233 12.77 -7.63 8.08
N HIS A 234 12.51 -8.92 7.93
CA HIS A 234 11.17 -9.49 8.02
C HIS A 234 11.14 -10.61 9.06
N TYR A 235 10.13 -10.62 9.93
CA TYR A 235 9.90 -11.68 10.90
C TYR A 235 8.58 -12.39 10.62
N VAL A 236 8.64 -13.71 10.58
CA VAL A 236 7.53 -14.60 10.23
C VAL A 236 7.43 -15.71 11.26
N SER A 237 6.26 -15.94 11.83
CA SER A 237 6.05 -17.13 12.66
C SER A 237 5.94 -18.40 11.81
N GLU A 238 6.44 -19.53 12.29
CA GLU A 238 6.37 -20.83 11.58
C GLU A 238 4.93 -21.26 11.24
N THR A 239 3.95 -20.78 12.00
CA THR A 239 2.52 -21.07 11.80
C THR A 239 1.78 -20.01 10.99
N ASP A 240 2.50 -19.00 10.48
CA ASP A 240 1.95 -17.95 9.64
C ASP A 240 2.24 -18.22 8.15
N PHE A 241 1.19 -18.49 7.39
CA PHE A 241 1.27 -18.79 5.96
C PHE A 241 1.09 -17.56 5.06
N VAL A 242 0.73 -16.39 5.61
CA VAL A 242 0.48 -15.17 4.81
C VAL A 242 1.71 -14.73 3.99
N PRO A 243 2.94 -14.79 4.53
CA PRO A 243 4.13 -14.37 3.77
C PRO A 243 4.44 -15.23 2.54
N TRP A 244 3.82 -16.41 2.40
CA TRP A 244 4.07 -17.32 1.28
C TRP A 244 3.43 -16.83 -0.03
N PHE A 245 2.38 -16.01 0.04
CA PHE A 245 1.69 -15.52 -1.15
C PHE A 245 2.58 -14.61 -2.01
N ASP A 246 3.31 -13.66 -1.40
CA ASP A 246 4.22 -12.79 -2.16
C ASP A 246 5.46 -13.54 -2.64
N GLN A 247 6.02 -14.45 -1.84
CA GLN A 247 7.19 -15.25 -2.26
C GLN A 247 6.88 -16.15 -3.47
N TYR A 248 5.65 -16.68 -3.56
CA TYR A 248 5.23 -17.50 -4.69
C TYR A 248 4.88 -16.67 -5.94
N TRP A 249 4.37 -15.45 -5.75
CA TRP A 249 3.92 -14.58 -6.84
C TRP A 249 5.05 -13.67 -7.38
N SER A 250 6.09 -13.46 -6.59
CA SER A 250 7.23 -12.60 -6.94
C SER A 250 8.28 -13.38 -7.71
N SER A 251 8.78 -12.79 -8.80
CA SER A 251 9.96 -13.29 -9.53
C SER A 251 11.28 -12.81 -8.91
N ASN A 252 11.28 -12.35 -7.66
CA ASN A 252 12.45 -11.77 -7.02
C ASN A 252 13.40 -12.85 -6.48
N GLU A 253 14.69 -12.63 -6.67
CA GLU A 253 15.74 -13.55 -6.22
C GLU A 253 16.61 -12.94 -5.09
N ASN A 254 16.42 -11.66 -4.73
CA ASN A 254 17.25 -10.93 -3.76
C ASN A 254 16.43 -10.30 -2.61
N PHE A 255 15.67 -11.14 -1.90
CA PHE A 255 14.89 -10.69 -0.75
C PHE A 255 15.80 -10.22 0.38
N ALA A 256 15.39 -9.14 1.06
CA ALA A 256 15.99 -8.78 2.33
C ALA A 256 15.72 -9.87 3.38
N PRO A 257 16.52 -9.97 4.47
CA PRO A 257 16.45 -11.06 5.42
C PRO A 257 15.03 -11.39 5.90
N ILE A 258 14.68 -12.67 5.87
CA ILE A 258 13.45 -13.24 6.42
C ILE A 258 13.85 -14.18 7.56
N ILE A 259 13.43 -13.86 8.78
CA ILE A 259 13.69 -14.64 9.98
C ILE A 259 12.40 -15.35 10.38
N THR A 260 12.45 -16.68 10.34
CA THR A 260 11.38 -17.54 10.81
C THR A 260 11.50 -17.75 12.34
N LEU A 261 10.40 -17.59 13.05
CA LEU A 261 10.31 -17.65 14.51
C LEU A 261 9.40 -18.79 14.95
N THR A 262 9.86 -19.56 15.93
CA THR A 262 9.01 -20.55 16.60
C THR A 262 7.95 -19.81 17.45
N PRO A 263 6.64 -20.14 17.31
CA PRO A 263 5.58 -19.48 18.06
C PRO A 263 5.78 -19.58 19.58
N LYS A 264 5.61 -18.47 20.30
CA LYS A 264 5.70 -18.44 21.77
C LYS A 264 4.36 -18.81 22.43
N PRO A 265 4.36 -19.28 23.70
CA PRO A 265 3.12 -19.49 24.44
C PRO A 265 2.24 -18.24 24.44
N GLY A 266 0.95 -18.40 24.13
CA GLY A 266 0.00 -17.28 23.96
C GLY A 266 -0.14 -16.77 22.52
N ALA A 267 0.67 -17.28 21.57
CA ALA A 267 0.44 -17.09 20.15
C ALA A 267 -0.89 -17.75 19.70
N GLY A 268 -1.54 -17.15 18.70
CA GLY A 268 -2.73 -17.72 18.08
C GLY A 268 -2.42 -18.97 17.25
N CYS A 269 -3.45 -19.73 16.86
CA CYS A 269 -3.28 -20.92 16.01
C CYS A 269 -2.60 -20.59 14.67
N VAL A 270 -2.95 -19.44 14.09
CA VAL A 270 -2.20 -18.79 13.01
C VAL A 270 -1.60 -17.54 13.64
N ASP A 271 -0.30 -17.55 13.86
CA ASP A 271 0.40 -16.55 14.65
C ASP A 271 0.72 -15.28 13.83
N HIS A 272 -0.35 -14.59 13.45
CA HIS A 272 -0.34 -13.47 12.51
C HIS A 272 -0.64 -12.12 13.16
N CYS A 273 -0.89 -12.08 14.48
CA CYS A 273 -1.20 -10.85 15.20
C CYS A 273 0.07 -10.02 15.42
N PHE A 274 0.04 -8.72 15.13
CA PHE A 274 1.18 -7.83 15.37
C PHE A 274 1.64 -7.81 16.83
N ALA A 275 0.69 -7.87 17.77
CA ALA A 275 0.95 -7.88 19.20
C ALA A 275 1.22 -9.29 19.76
N SER A 276 1.45 -10.29 18.91
CA SER A 276 1.79 -11.64 19.36
C SER A 276 3.10 -11.62 20.18
N PRO A 277 3.18 -12.40 21.27
CA PRO A 277 4.40 -12.53 22.07
C PRO A 277 5.60 -13.01 21.23
N THR A 278 5.35 -13.74 20.14
CA THR A 278 6.38 -14.21 19.21
C THR A 278 7.20 -13.06 18.63
N TYR A 279 6.58 -11.90 18.35
CA TYR A 279 7.22 -10.76 17.68
C TYR A 279 7.78 -9.71 18.64
N THR A 280 7.49 -9.79 19.94
CA THR A 280 7.87 -8.76 20.93
C THR A 280 9.38 -8.54 20.98
N GLU A 281 10.16 -9.60 21.22
CA GLU A 281 11.61 -9.53 21.35
C GLU A 281 12.32 -9.09 20.06
N PRO A 282 11.95 -9.61 18.87
CA PRO A 282 12.42 -9.08 17.59
C PRO A 282 12.16 -7.58 17.39
N LEU A 283 10.93 -7.13 17.69
CA LEU A 283 10.57 -5.71 17.58
C LEU A 283 11.39 -4.84 18.53
N GLU A 284 11.50 -5.24 19.79
CA GLU A 284 12.34 -4.56 20.78
C GLU A 284 13.79 -4.48 20.34
N THR A 285 14.33 -5.57 19.82
CA THR A 285 15.72 -5.65 19.37
C THR A 285 15.98 -4.66 18.23
N GLU A 286 15.20 -4.71 17.16
CA GLU A 286 15.44 -3.86 15.98
C GLU A 286 15.13 -2.39 16.25
N ILE A 287 14.09 -2.07 17.05
CA ILE A 287 13.79 -0.69 17.44
C ILE A 287 14.91 -0.12 18.31
N ASN A 288 15.35 -0.84 19.34
CA ASN A 288 16.41 -0.36 20.24
C ASN A 288 17.76 -0.23 19.52
N LYS A 289 18.07 -1.16 18.61
CA LYS A 289 19.26 -1.09 17.75
C LYS A 289 19.23 0.17 16.88
N PHE A 290 18.10 0.47 16.23
CA PHE A 290 17.96 1.67 15.42
C PHE A 290 18.09 2.94 16.26
N ILE A 291 17.41 3.00 17.42
CA ILE A 291 17.48 4.16 18.32
C ILE A 291 18.90 4.37 18.84
N THR A 292 19.61 3.30 19.21
CA THR A 292 21.00 3.41 19.70
C THR A 292 21.94 3.95 18.63
N ALA A 293 21.71 3.57 17.36
CA ALA A 293 22.53 4.01 16.25
C ALA A 293 22.24 5.46 15.78
N ASN A 294 21.04 5.98 16.03
CA ASN A 294 20.56 7.25 15.42
C ASN A 294 20.03 8.28 16.43
N GLY A 295 19.87 7.92 17.70
CA GLY A 295 19.36 8.80 18.74
C GLY A 295 20.37 9.85 19.17
N CYS A 296 19.87 10.96 19.71
CA CYS A 296 20.74 11.92 20.37
C CYS A 296 21.38 11.24 21.58
N SER A 297 22.72 11.20 21.63
CA SER A 297 23.44 10.84 22.86
C SER A 297 22.94 11.75 23.99
N ARG A 298 22.36 11.14 25.02
CA ARG A 298 21.93 11.82 26.24
C ARG A 298 23.11 12.49 26.94
#